data_AF-A0A6G4AH46-F1
#
_entry.id   AF-A0A6G4AH46-F1
#
_cell.length_a   1.000
_cell.length_b   1.000
_cell.length_c   1.000
_cell.angle_alpha   90.00
_cell.angle_beta   90.00
_cell.angle_gamma   90.00
#
_symmetry.space_group_name_H-M   'P 1'
#
loop_
_entity.id
_entity.type
_entity.pdbx_description
1 polymer ?
#
loop_
_entity_poly.entity_id
_entity_poly.type
_entity_poly.pdbx_seq_one_letter_code
_entity_poly.pdbx_strand_id
1 'polypeptide(L)'
;MHPDWISRRFTRLVELSGLPPVRLHDLRHLAATLSLLAGTDIKVVQEKLGHSSRQITSYTYTSVLPEMMRAEAESVMAVVPRDIPFKVRTPLVIPESAWQGAIAVFFAHGAQRSGDRWAVGAQTQPDSDLLGLITLAGRGQDDAVNAAVKWIRDHCTANDLELVRVENFSDRYPEEQRAAFSLTRFTIARAESPDLDGWAPLTGAPPARARTTRRAPKGRRKAA
;
A
#
# COMPACT_ATOMS: atom_id res chain seq x y z
N MET A 1 12.87 -27.67 -26.64
CA MET A 1 12.51 -28.05 -25.25
C MET A 1 11.02 -28.37 -25.24
N HIS A 2 10.62 -29.53 -24.72
CA HIS A 2 9.20 -29.90 -24.66
C HIS A 2 8.54 -29.23 -23.43
N PRO A 3 7.45 -28.47 -23.59
CA PRO A 3 6.80 -27.74 -22.50
C PRO A 3 6.45 -28.62 -21.28
N ASP A 4 5.99 -29.85 -21.54
CA ASP A 4 5.60 -30.80 -20.50
C ASP A 4 6.75 -31.27 -19.60
N TRP A 5 8.00 -31.14 -20.04
CA TRP A 5 9.14 -31.51 -19.20
C TRP A 5 9.33 -30.49 -18.07
N ILE A 6 9.15 -29.20 -18.36
CA ILE A 6 9.30 -28.12 -17.38
C ILE A 6 8.14 -28.15 -16.38
N SER A 7 6.90 -28.31 -16.85
CA SER A 7 5.72 -28.42 -15.98
C SER A 7 5.82 -29.61 -15.03
N ARG A 8 6.19 -30.80 -15.51
CA ARG A 8 6.36 -31.98 -14.66
C ARG A 8 7.52 -31.82 -13.65
N ARG A 9 8.62 -31.20 -14.08
CA ARG A 9 9.74 -30.93 -13.19
C ARG A 9 9.35 -29.94 -12.08
N PHE A 10 8.56 -28.92 -12.42
CA PHE A 10 8.03 -27.94 -11.47
C PHE A 10 7.07 -28.59 -10.46
N THR A 11 6.09 -29.38 -10.91
CA THR A 11 5.17 -30.09 -10.00
C THR A 11 5.93 -30.95 -9.00
N ARG A 12 6.95 -31.69 -9.44
CA ARG A 12 7.79 -32.49 -8.54
C ARG A 12 8.55 -31.64 -7.53
N LEU A 13 8.97 -30.43 -7.87
CA LEU A 13 9.63 -29.53 -6.93
C LEU A 13 8.66 -28.96 -5.89
N VAL A 14 7.42 -28.67 -6.30
CA VAL A 14 6.35 -28.20 -5.40
C VAL A 14 5.96 -29.28 -4.38
N GLU A 15 5.84 -30.54 -4.83
CA GLU A 15 5.59 -31.68 -3.93
C GLU A 15 6.72 -31.86 -2.90
N LEU A 16 7.97 -31.72 -3.34
CA LEU A 16 9.14 -31.84 -2.47
C LEU A 16 9.30 -30.66 -1.49
N SER A 17 8.71 -29.49 -1.80
CA SER A 17 8.78 -28.31 -0.94
C SER A 17 7.67 -28.25 0.12
N GLY A 18 6.75 -29.23 0.13
CA GLY A 18 5.62 -29.25 1.08
C GLY A 18 4.60 -28.14 0.85
N LEU A 19 4.62 -27.49 -0.32
CA LEU A 19 3.64 -26.47 -0.68
C LEU A 19 2.35 -27.15 -1.19
N PRO A 20 1.18 -26.50 -1.06
CA PRO A 20 -0.03 -26.97 -1.71
C PRO A 20 0.18 -27.07 -3.24
N PRO A 21 -0.63 -27.86 -3.97
CA PRO A 21 -0.46 -28.02 -5.41
C PRO A 21 -0.53 -26.68 -6.16
N VAL A 22 0.59 -26.24 -6.73
CA VAL A 22 0.72 -25.01 -7.53
C VAL A 22 1.23 -25.39 -8.92
N ARG A 23 0.65 -24.77 -9.95
CA ARG A 23 1.03 -24.98 -11.35
C ARG A 23 2.01 -23.89 -11.81
N LEU A 24 2.79 -24.20 -12.84
CA LEU A 24 3.79 -23.26 -13.36
C LEU A 24 3.17 -21.95 -13.89
N HIS A 25 1.94 -22.01 -14.42
CA HIS A 25 1.22 -20.81 -14.87
C HIS A 25 0.73 -19.94 -13.71
N ASP A 26 0.52 -20.50 -12.52
CA ASP A 26 0.11 -19.72 -11.35
C ASP A 26 1.20 -18.73 -10.95
N LEU A 27 2.47 -19.05 -11.21
CA LEU A 27 3.57 -18.10 -11.02
C LEU A 27 3.47 -16.89 -11.95
N ARG A 28 2.95 -17.08 -13.16
CA ARG A 28 2.70 -15.96 -14.09
C ARG A 28 1.57 -15.07 -13.58
N HIS A 29 0.53 -15.67 -13.01
CA HIS A 29 -0.55 -14.92 -12.35
C HIS A 29 -0.03 -14.18 -11.12
N LEU A 30 0.78 -14.83 -10.27
CA LEU A 30 1.38 -14.24 -9.09
C LEU A 30 2.27 -13.03 -9.44
N ALA A 31 3.14 -13.17 -10.44
CA ALA A 31 4.02 -12.08 -10.90
C ALA A 31 3.21 -10.86 -11.39
N ALA A 32 2.08 -11.10 -12.04
CA ALA A 32 1.21 -10.04 -12.50
C ALA A 32 0.48 -9.34 -11.35
N THR A 33 -0.08 -10.12 -10.42
CA THR A 33 -0.70 -9.59 -9.19
C THR A 33 0.28 -8.75 -8.38
N LEU A 34 1.51 -9.22 -8.19
CA LEU A 34 2.55 -8.46 -7.49
C LEU A 34 2.94 -7.17 -8.22
N SER A 35 2.99 -7.20 -9.56
CA SER A 35 3.29 -6.00 -10.36
C SER A 35 2.19 -4.93 -10.23
N LEU A 36 0.92 -5.38 -10.23
CA LEU A 36 -0.24 -4.51 -10.02
C LEU A 36 -0.28 -3.95 -8.59
N LEU A 37 -0.01 -4.77 -7.58
CA LEU A 37 0.10 -4.33 -6.18
C LEU A 37 1.24 -3.32 -5.98
N ALA A 38 2.31 -3.42 -6.76
CA ALA A 38 3.40 -2.44 -6.78
C ALA A 38 3.05 -1.14 -7.55
N GLY A 39 1.79 -0.98 -8.00
CA GLY A 39 1.32 0.21 -8.71
C GLY A 39 1.69 0.26 -10.19
N THR A 40 2.13 -0.85 -10.80
CA THR A 40 2.43 -0.88 -12.23
C THR A 40 1.14 -0.79 -13.04
N ASP A 41 1.11 0.11 -14.02
CA ASP A 41 -0.01 0.26 -14.94
C ASP A 41 -0.40 -1.06 -15.61
N ILE A 42 -1.71 -1.34 -15.66
CA ILE A 42 -2.25 -2.60 -16.16
C ILE A 42 -1.86 -2.89 -17.62
N LYS A 43 -1.68 -1.86 -18.45
CA LYS A 43 -1.25 -1.97 -19.83
C LYS A 43 0.22 -2.38 -19.93
N VAL A 44 1.07 -1.86 -19.05
CA VAL A 44 2.49 -2.25 -18.94
C VAL A 44 2.60 -3.71 -18.49
N VAL A 45 1.78 -4.13 -17.53
CA VAL A 45 1.72 -5.55 -17.11
C VAL A 45 1.23 -6.44 -18.25
N GLN A 46 0.20 -6.03 -19.00
CA GLN A 46 -0.31 -6.75 -20.17
C GLN A 46 0.75 -6.95 -21.26
N GLU A 47 1.51 -5.91 -21.58
CA GLU A 47 2.57 -5.94 -22.59
C GLU A 47 3.73 -6.85 -22.16
N LYS A 48 4.19 -6.73 -20.91
CA LYS A 48 5.19 -7.64 -20.32
C LYS A 48 4.75 -9.11 -20.34
N LEU A 49 3.44 -9.36 -20.25
CA LEU A 49 2.87 -10.70 -20.29
C LEU A 49 2.43 -11.14 -21.69
N GLY A 50 2.66 -10.35 -22.74
CA GLY A 50 2.37 -10.73 -24.13
C GLY A 50 0.94 -11.23 -24.34
N HIS A 51 -0.04 -10.74 -23.56
CA HIS A 51 -1.44 -11.16 -23.67
C HIS A 51 -2.10 -10.39 -24.83
N SER A 52 -2.59 -11.10 -25.84
CA SER A 52 -3.32 -10.51 -26.98
C SER A 52 -4.79 -10.18 -26.67
N SER A 53 -5.33 -10.66 -25.54
CA SER A 53 -6.75 -10.53 -25.16
C SER A 53 -6.93 -9.83 -23.81
N ARG A 54 -7.74 -8.76 -23.80
CA ARG A 54 -8.17 -8.00 -22.61
C ARG A 54 -9.01 -8.83 -21.62
N GLN A 55 -9.60 -9.95 -22.05
CA GLN A 55 -10.58 -10.73 -21.26
C GLN A 55 -9.96 -11.50 -20.09
N ILE A 56 -8.67 -11.87 -20.16
CA ILE A 56 -7.99 -12.62 -19.07
C ILE A 56 -7.56 -11.67 -17.94
N THR A 57 -7.21 -10.42 -18.25
CA THR A 57 -6.72 -9.43 -17.29
C THR A 57 -7.84 -8.92 -16.37
N SER A 58 -9.05 -8.67 -16.90
CA SER A 58 -10.16 -8.11 -16.10
C SER A 58 -10.77 -9.11 -15.10
N TYR A 59 -10.90 -10.39 -15.49
CA TYR A 59 -11.54 -11.42 -14.66
C TYR A 59 -10.62 -12.05 -13.59
N THR A 60 -9.30 -11.91 -13.72
CA THR A 60 -8.31 -12.57 -12.83
C THR A 60 -7.79 -11.66 -11.72
N TYR A 61 -7.87 -10.33 -11.88
CA TYR A 61 -7.37 -9.35 -10.88
C TYR A 61 -8.49 -8.72 -10.03
N THR A 62 -9.71 -9.22 -10.13
CA THR A 62 -10.91 -8.72 -9.44
C THR A 62 -10.76 -8.65 -7.91
N SER A 63 -9.83 -9.39 -7.30
CA SER A 63 -9.54 -9.30 -5.86
C SER A 63 -8.60 -8.16 -5.47
N VAL A 64 -7.65 -7.78 -6.34
CA VAL A 64 -6.70 -6.67 -6.09
C VAL A 64 -7.19 -5.34 -6.64
N LEU A 65 -8.05 -5.36 -7.67
CA LEU A 65 -8.66 -4.15 -8.22
C LEU A 65 -9.38 -3.30 -7.17
N PRO A 66 -10.16 -3.84 -6.20
CA PRO A 66 -10.79 -3.03 -5.17
C PRO A 66 -9.80 -2.34 -4.22
N GLU A 67 -8.66 -2.98 -3.90
CA GLU A 67 -7.62 -2.36 -3.07
C GLU A 67 -6.85 -1.29 -3.84
N MET A 68 -6.55 -1.53 -5.12
CA MET A 68 -5.93 -0.54 -6.00
C MET A 68 -6.86 0.65 -6.26
N MET A 69 -8.15 0.42 -6.52
CA MET A 69 -9.14 1.48 -6.70
C MET A 69 -9.32 2.31 -5.43
N ARG A 70 -9.26 1.69 -4.24
CA ARG A 70 -9.24 2.43 -2.97
C ARG A 70 -7.99 3.29 -2.82
N ALA A 71 -6.82 2.71 -3.06
CA ALA A 71 -5.55 3.44 -2.99
C ALA A 71 -5.50 4.60 -4.02
N GLU A 72 -6.04 4.41 -5.22
CA GLU A 72 -6.19 5.47 -6.22
C GLU A 72 -7.18 6.54 -5.76
N ALA A 73 -8.35 6.17 -5.24
CA ALA A 73 -9.31 7.13 -4.70
C ALA A 73 -8.74 7.95 -3.54
N GLU A 74 -7.98 7.31 -2.65
CA GLU A 74 -7.23 7.97 -1.56
C GLU A 74 -6.17 8.94 -2.10
N SER A 75 -5.41 8.53 -3.13
CA SER A 75 -4.43 9.38 -3.81
C SER A 75 -5.09 10.59 -4.51
N VAL A 76 -6.23 10.40 -5.18
CA VAL A 76 -6.98 11.48 -5.82
C VAL A 76 -7.51 12.47 -4.78
N MET A 77 -8.02 12.00 -3.63
CA MET A 77 -8.39 12.87 -2.51
C MET A 77 -7.20 13.67 -1.98
N ALA A 78 -5.99 13.09 -1.99
CA ALA A 78 -4.79 13.80 -1.58
C ALA A 78 -4.43 14.95 -2.55
N VAL A 79 -4.62 14.76 -3.86
CA VAL A 79 -4.24 15.73 -4.91
C VAL A 79 -5.32 16.79 -5.17
N VAL A 80 -6.61 16.43 -5.08
CA VAL A 80 -7.74 17.35 -5.31
C VAL A 80 -8.53 17.49 -4.01
N PRO A 81 -8.05 18.31 -3.06
CA PRO A 81 -8.78 18.54 -1.82
C PRO A 81 -10.09 19.28 -2.11
N ARG A 82 -11.21 18.70 -1.69
CA ARG A 82 -12.45 19.48 -1.52
C ARG A 82 -12.22 20.44 -0.36
N ASP A 83 -12.38 21.73 -0.61
CA ASP A 83 -12.29 22.73 0.45
C ASP A 83 -13.54 22.66 1.32
N ILE A 84 -13.38 22.12 2.53
CA ILE A 84 -14.47 21.96 3.49
C ILE A 84 -14.13 22.83 4.70
N PRO A 85 -14.92 23.90 4.96
CA PRO A 85 -14.66 24.75 6.09
C PRO A 85 -14.90 23.99 7.39
N PHE A 86 -13.91 24.01 8.27
CA PHE A 86 -14.01 23.47 9.62
C PHE A 86 -13.56 24.53 10.64
N LYS A 87 -14.02 24.35 11.88
CA LYS A 87 -13.62 25.16 13.03
C LYS A 87 -12.83 24.29 14.00
N VAL A 88 -11.60 24.67 14.27
CA VAL A 88 -10.78 24.05 15.33
C VAL A 88 -11.39 24.38 16.69
N ARG A 89 -11.68 23.34 17.48
CA ARG A 89 -12.17 23.44 18.86
C ARG A 89 -11.04 23.21 19.85
N THR A 90 -10.22 22.19 19.57
CA THR A 90 -9.00 21.89 20.29
C THR A 90 -7.89 21.78 19.25
N PRO A 91 -6.82 22.58 19.35
CA PRO A 91 -5.66 22.47 18.46
C PRO A 91 -5.10 21.05 18.47
N LEU A 92 -4.58 20.61 17.32
CA LEU A 92 -3.91 19.32 17.23
C LEU A 92 -2.56 19.42 17.94
N VAL A 93 -2.34 18.57 18.94
CA VAL A 93 -1.08 18.44 19.67
C VAL A 93 -0.72 16.96 19.67
N ILE A 94 0.45 16.63 19.11
CA ILE A 94 0.95 15.26 19.03
C ILE A 94 2.03 15.10 20.11
N PRO A 95 1.74 14.43 21.24
CA PRO A 95 2.69 14.31 22.33
C PRO A 95 3.91 13.45 21.90
N GLU A 96 5.06 13.67 22.53
CA GLU A 96 6.28 12.86 22.28
C GLU A 96 6.03 11.36 22.40
N SER A 97 5.14 10.95 23.32
CA SER A 97 4.76 9.54 23.51
C SER A 97 4.04 8.91 22.31
N ALA A 98 3.51 9.72 21.37
CA ALA A 98 2.88 9.24 20.15
C ALA A 98 3.88 8.97 19.02
N TRP A 99 5.14 9.39 19.18
CA TRP A 99 6.20 9.20 18.19
C TRP A 99 6.95 7.88 18.43
N GLN A 100 7.21 7.17 17.34
CA GLN A 100 8.09 6.01 17.29
C GLN A 100 9.25 6.34 16.35
N GLY A 101 10.34 6.85 16.93
CA GLY A 101 11.41 7.49 16.15
C GLY A 101 10.89 8.76 15.48
N ALA A 102 11.08 8.87 14.16
CA ALA A 102 10.63 10.02 13.37
C ALA A 102 9.16 9.93 12.90
N ILE A 103 8.44 8.84 13.20
CA ILE A 103 7.10 8.56 12.66
C ILE A 103 6.06 8.59 13.78
N ALA A 104 4.90 9.19 13.53
CA ALA A 104 3.72 9.09 14.37
C ALA A 104 2.51 8.57 13.59
N VAL A 105 1.71 7.72 14.24
CA VAL A 105 0.49 7.16 13.68
C VAL A 105 -0.68 7.45 14.61
N PHE A 106 -1.76 7.99 14.07
CA PHE A 106 -2.98 8.28 14.81
C PHE A 106 -4.21 8.22 13.90
N PHE A 107 -5.39 8.30 14.51
CA PHE A 107 -6.68 8.14 13.85
C PHE A 107 -7.56 9.36 14.06
N ALA A 108 -8.20 9.83 12.99
CA ALA A 108 -9.29 10.78 13.07
C ALA A 108 -10.63 10.03 13.04
N HIS A 109 -11.44 10.24 14.07
CA HIS A 109 -12.77 9.69 14.20
C HIS A 109 -13.79 10.81 14.03
N GLY A 110 -14.58 10.74 12.97
CA GLY A 110 -15.71 11.64 12.75
C GLY A 110 -17.00 11.03 13.26
N ALA A 111 -17.81 11.83 13.95
CA ALA A 111 -19.16 11.46 14.33
C ALA A 111 -20.13 12.62 14.06
N GLN A 112 -21.25 12.30 13.41
CA GLN A 112 -22.37 13.19 13.22
C GLN A 112 -23.08 13.41 14.55
N ARG A 113 -23.23 14.69 14.94
CA ARG A 113 -23.86 15.07 16.22
C ARG A 113 -25.35 15.34 16.09
N SER A 114 -25.74 16.08 15.04
CA SER A 114 -27.14 16.40 14.72
C SER A 114 -27.20 17.10 13.37
N GLY A 115 -28.12 16.70 12.48
CA GLY A 115 -28.26 17.30 11.15
C GLY A 115 -26.96 17.21 10.35
N ASP A 116 -26.48 18.31 9.80
CA ASP A 116 -25.24 18.38 9.03
C ASP A 116 -23.99 18.62 9.90
N ARG A 117 -24.10 18.61 11.23
CA ARG A 117 -22.95 18.92 12.09
C ARG A 117 -22.14 17.69 12.46
N TRP A 118 -20.84 17.79 12.21
CA TRP A 118 -19.86 16.77 12.55
C TRP A 118 -18.84 17.26 13.57
N ALA A 119 -18.37 16.33 14.38
CA ALA A 119 -17.18 16.49 15.20
C ALA A 119 -16.16 15.46 14.76
N VAL A 120 -14.93 15.88 14.50
CA VAL A 120 -13.81 14.99 14.15
C VAL A 120 -12.71 15.14 15.19
N GLY A 121 -12.43 14.07 15.92
CA GLY A 121 -11.39 14.02 16.94
C GLY A 121 -10.21 13.17 16.49
N ALA A 122 -8.98 13.64 16.74
CA ALA A 122 -7.76 12.88 16.49
C ALA A 122 -7.31 12.18 17.78
N GLN A 123 -6.94 10.89 17.71
CA GLN A 123 -6.49 10.10 18.86
C GLN A 123 -5.53 8.99 18.42
N THR A 124 -4.58 8.63 19.28
CA THR A 124 -3.61 7.56 18.97
C THR A 124 -4.26 6.17 19.05
N GLN A 125 -5.22 6.01 19.97
CA GLN A 125 -6.01 4.80 20.21
C GLN A 125 -7.45 5.17 20.54
N PRO A 126 -8.43 4.24 20.41
CA PRO A 126 -9.84 4.51 20.70
C PRO A 126 -10.12 5.11 22.09
N ASP A 127 -9.34 4.71 23.09
CA ASP A 127 -9.51 5.11 24.50
C ASP A 127 -8.44 6.11 24.98
N SER A 128 -7.61 6.63 24.06
CA SER A 128 -6.59 7.63 24.41
C SER A 128 -7.16 9.04 24.43
N ASP A 129 -6.48 9.96 25.12
CA ASP A 129 -6.82 11.38 25.06
C ASP A 129 -6.86 11.91 23.62
N LEU A 130 -7.79 12.83 23.39
CA LEU A 130 -7.89 13.52 22.11
C LEU A 130 -6.66 14.40 21.90
N LEU A 131 -5.94 14.13 20.81
CA LEU A 131 -4.87 14.97 20.30
C LEU A 131 -5.40 16.32 19.80
N GLY A 132 -6.65 16.36 19.34
CA GLY A 132 -7.29 17.56 18.86
C GLY A 132 -8.74 17.31 18.45
N LEU A 133 -9.48 18.39 18.18
CA LEU A 133 -10.89 18.32 17.82
C LEU A 133 -11.26 19.45 16.85
N ILE A 134 -11.91 19.09 15.76
CA ILE A 134 -12.56 20.04 14.84
C ILE A 134 -14.06 19.80 14.78
N THR A 135 -14.79 20.82 14.36
CA THR A 135 -16.21 20.72 14.02
C THR A 135 -16.45 21.28 12.63
N LEU A 136 -17.31 20.65 11.83
CA LEU A 136 -17.66 21.09 10.49
C LEU A 136 -19.17 20.96 10.25
N ALA A 137 -19.65 21.64 9.22
CA ALA A 137 -20.94 21.34 8.59
C ALA A 137 -20.65 20.48 7.34
N GLY A 138 -21.29 19.32 7.22
CA GLY A 138 -21.03 18.33 6.18
C GLY A 138 -22.21 17.37 6.03
N ARG A 139 -22.43 16.90 4.80
CA ARG A 139 -23.58 16.09 4.41
C ARG A 139 -23.36 14.58 4.56
N GLY A 140 -22.15 14.16 4.89
CA GLY A 140 -21.81 12.75 5.07
C GLY A 140 -20.35 12.54 5.48
N GLN A 141 -19.96 11.26 5.61
CA GLN A 141 -18.61 10.86 6.00
C GLN A 141 -17.51 11.46 5.12
N ASP A 142 -17.72 11.59 3.81
CA ASP A 142 -16.70 12.11 2.90
C ASP A 142 -16.33 13.55 3.25
N ASP A 143 -17.30 14.34 3.72
CA ASP A 143 -17.03 15.72 4.14
C ASP A 143 -16.21 15.74 5.44
N ALA A 144 -16.51 14.83 6.36
CA ALA A 144 -15.74 14.67 7.59
C ALA A 144 -14.30 14.17 7.33
N VAL A 145 -14.12 13.23 6.40
CA VAL A 145 -12.80 12.73 5.98
C VAL A 145 -12.00 13.84 5.32
N ASN A 146 -12.57 14.56 4.35
CA ASN A 146 -11.88 15.65 3.66
C ASN A 146 -11.48 16.78 4.63
N ALA A 147 -12.35 17.15 5.58
CA ALA A 147 -11.99 18.11 6.62
C ALA A 147 -10.88 17.60 7.54
N ALA A 148 -10.89 16.31 7.91
CA ALA A 148 -9.80 15.70 8.70
C ALA A 148 -8.46 15.75 7.95
N VAL A 149 -8.45 15.38 6.68
CA VAL A 149 -7.26 15.41 5.82
C VAL A 149 -6.72 16.82 5.69
N LYS A 150 -7.59 17.80 5.41
CA LYS A 150 -7.19 19.21 5.31
C LYS A 150 -6.62 19.70 6.64
N TRP A 151 -7.31 19.44 7.75
CA TRP A 151 -6.87 19.85 9.08
C TRP A 151 -5.49 19.29 9.44
N ILE A 152 -5.24 18.01 9.18
CA ILE A 152 -3.96 17.38 9.50
C ILE A 152 -2.86 17.84 8.55
N ARG A 153 -3.17 18.05 7.26
CA ARG A 153 -2.24 18.65 6.31
C ARG A 153 -1.83 20.06 6.73
N ASP A 154 -2.80 20.91 7.08
CA ASP A 154 -2.53 22.27 7.57
C ASP A 154 -1.64 22.24 8.82
N HIS A 155 -1.89 21.29 9.74
CA HIS A 155 -1.05 21.09 10.91
C HIS A 155 0.37 20.64 10.54
N CYS A 156 0.52 19.69 9.61
CA CYS A 156 1.83 19.22 9.16
C CYS A 156 2.65 20.35 8.54
N THR A 157 2.03 21.12 7.63
CA THR A 157 2.67 22.30 7.01
C THR A 157 3.08 23.35 8.04
N ALA A 158 2.27 23.58 9.07
CA ALA A 158 2.56 24.59 10.10
C ALA A 158 3.65 24.16 11.10
N ASN A 159 4.00 22.86 11.16
CA ASN A 159 4.95 22.30 12.12
C ASN A 159 6.13 21.58 11.45
N ASP A 160 6.36 21.83 10.16
CA ASP A 160 7.43 21.19 9.37
C ASP A 160 7.40 19.64 9.45
N LEU A 161 6.20 19.06 9.35
CA LEU A 161 5.99 17.62 9.31
C LEU A 161 5.58 17.18 7.90
N GLU A 162 5.90 15.94 7.56
CA GLU A 162 5.49 15.32 6.32
C GLU A 162 4.26 14.43 6.56
N LEU A 163 3.20 14.65 5.77
CA LEU A 163 2.06 13.74 5.73
C LEU A 163 2.38 12.56 4.81
N VAL A 164 2.89 11.47 5.38
CA VAL A 164 3.38 10.29 4.64
C VAL A 164 2.24 9.47 4.05
N ARG A 165 1.16 9.25 4.82
CA ARG A 165 0.05 8.38 4.39
C ARG A 165 -1.27 8.78 5.03
N VAL A 166 -2.34 8.63 4.25
CA VAL A 166 -3.73 8.76 4.67
C VAL A 166 -4.47 7.52 4.23
N GLU A 167 -5.19 6.86 5.14
CA GLU A 167 -5.99 5.67 4.83
C GLU A 167 -7.41 5.82 5.35
N ASN A 168 -8.38 5.67 4.47
CA ASN A 168 -9.79 5.80 4.80
C ASN A 168 -10.38 4.43 5.13
N PHE A 169 -10.77 4.24 6.39
CA PHE A 169 -11.39 3.01 6.88
C PHE A 169 -12.90 3.10 7.00
N SER A 170 -13.53 4.18 6.51
CA SER A 170 -14.97 4.39 6.67
C SER A 170 -15.79 3.30 5.95
N ASP A 171 -15.26 2.72 4.87
CA ASP A 171 -15.83 1.55 4.20
C ASP A 171 -15.95 0.30 5.09
N ARG A 172 -15.20 0.22 6.19
CA ARG A 172 -15.26 -0.92 7.11
C ARG A 172 -16.50 -0.87 8.00
N TYR A 173 -17.15 0.29 8.15
CA TYR A 173 -18.43 0.36 8.84
C TYR A 173 -19.56 -0.21 7.97
N PRO A 174 -20.59 -0.83 8.58
CA PRO A 174 -21.84 -1.14 7.88
C PRO A 174 -22.43 0.10 7.23
N GLU A 175 -23.10 -0.05 6.10
CA GLU A 175 -23.65 1.07 5.31
C GLU A 175 -24.57 1.99 6.14
N GLU A 176 -25.37 1.40 7.02
CA GLU A 176 -26.25 2.11 7.98
C GLU A 176 -25.49 3.07 8.91
N GLN A 177 -24.22 2.79 9.21
CA GLN A 177 -23.38 3.56 10.13
C GLN A 177 -22.50 4.58 9.39
N ARG A 178 -22.20 4.36 8.11
CA ARG A 178 -21.36 5.25 7.28
C ARG A 178 -21.93 6.66 7.11
N ALA A 179 -23.25 6.83 7.27
CA ALA A 179 -23.86 8.15 7.23
C ALA A 179 -23.47 9.03 8.43
N ALA A 180 -23.12 8.41 9.57
CA ALA A 180 -22.93 9.09 10.83
C ALA A 180 -21.50 9.00 11.39
N PHE A 181 -20.64 8.15 10.82
CA PHE A 181 -19.28 7.93 11.30
C PHE A 181 -18.26 7.97 10.17
N SER A 182 -17.05 8.42 10.50
CA SER A 182 -15.88 8.30 9.65
C SER A 182 -14.66 7.86 10.45
N LEU A 183 -13.76 7.12 9.80
CA LEU A 183 -12.50 6.70 10.39
C LEU A 183 -11.38 6.83 9.36
N THR A 184 -10.34 7.57 9.71
CA THR A 184 -9.17 7.76 8.86
C THR A 184 -7.90 7.62 9.68
N ARG A 185 -6.94 6.84 9.20
CA ARG A 185 -5.61 6.73 9.79
C ARG A 185 -4.65 7.67 9.08
N PHE A 186 -3.81 8.31 9.88
CA PHE A 186 -2.77 9.20 9.42
C PHE A 186 -1.42 8.66 9.87
N THR A 187 -0.47 8.67 8.94
CA THR A 187 0.95 8.47 9.23
C THR A 187 1.67 9.75 8.86
N ILE A 188 2.37 10.33 9.82
CA ILE A 188 3.18 11.53 9.61
C ILE A 188 4.63 11.23 9.99
N ALA A 189 5.55 11.98 9.41
CA ALA A 189 6.96 11.94 9.77
C ALA A 189 7.45 13.34 10.14
N ARG A 190 8.43 13.42 11.03
CA ARG A 190 9.25 14.63 11.17
C ARG A 190 10.01 14.84 9.87
N ALA A 191 10.15 16.09 9.43
CA ALA A 191 11.02 16.43 8.30
C ALA A 191 12.50 16.30 8.69
N GLU A 192 12.93 15.13 9.15
CA GLU A 192 14.33 14.75 9.14
C GLU A 192 14.59 14.18 7.74
N SER A 193 15.28 14.95 6.88
CA SER A 193 15.93 14.32 5.73
C SER A 193 16.79 13.18 6.29
N PRO A 194 16.60 11.91 5.89
CA PRO A 194 17.58 10.91 6.23
C PRO A 194 18.89 11.40 5.62
N ASP A 195 19.85 11.71 6.48
CA ASP A 195 21.16 12.14 6.05
C ASP A 195 21.66 11.07 5.05
N LEU A 196 21.87 11.48 3.80
CA LEU A 196 22.25 10.58 2.71
C LEU A 196 23.67 10.04 2.88
N ASP A 197 24.36 10.40 3.96
CA ASP A 197 25.71 10.00 4.31
C ASP A 197 25.88 8.48 4.56
N GLY A 198 24.79 7.70 4.58
CA GLY A 198 24.82 6.25 4.74
C GLY A 198 24.17 5.41 3.63
N TRP A 199 23.39 6.00 2.71
CA TRP A 199 22.69 5.24 1.67
C TRP A 199 23.56 5.07 0.43
N ALA A 200 24.47 4.09 0.47
CA ALA A 200 25.13 3.63 -0.75
C ALA A 200 24.12 2.82 -1.59
N PRO A 201 23.87 3.14 -2.87
CA PRO A 201 23.11 2.26 -3.74
C PRO A 201 23.79 0.89 -3.76
N LEU A 202 23.02 -0.19 -3.65
CA LEU A 202 23.48 -1.56 -3.83
C LEU A 202 24.07 -1.72 -5.25
N THR A 203 25.30 -1.30 -5.41
CA THR A 203 26.08 -1.40 -6.64
C THR A 203 26.89 -2.68 -6.54
N GLY A 204 26.24 -3.76 -6.95
CA GLY A 204 26.85 -5.07 -7.07
C GLY A 204 25.90 -5.96 -7.83
N ALA A 205 26.15 -6.17 -9.12
CA ALA A 205 25.53 -7.29 -9.80
C ALA A 205 25.86 -8.56 -8.99
N PRO A 206 24.88 -9.43 -8.67
CA PRO A 206 25.14 -10.64 -7.91
C PRO A 206 26.26 -11.43 -8.61
N PRO A 207 27.26 -11.95 -7.87
CA PRO A 207 28.43 -12.56 -8.48
C PRO A 207 27.98 -13.69 -9.40
N ALA A 208 28.38 -13.60 -10.67
CA ALA A 208 28.10 -14.64 -11.65
C ALA A 208 28.66 -15.96 -11.12
N ARG A 209 27.77 -16.95 -10.90
CA ARG A 209 28.18 -18.30 -10.53
C ARG A 209 29.22 -18.79 -11.54
N ALA A 210 30.44 -19.01 -11.09
CA ALA A 210 31.48 -19.62 -11.90
C ALA A 210 30.97 -20.98 -12.40
N ARG A 211 30.84 -21.11 -13.73
CA ARG A 211 30.59 -22.40 -14.37
C ARG A 211 31.77 -23.31 -14.06
N THR A 212 31.61 -24.23 -13.12
CA THR A 212 32.51 -25.37 -12.98
C THR A 212 32.44 -26.18 -14.26
N THR A 213 33.43 -26.01 -15.13
CA THR A 213 33.63 -26.86 -16.30
C THR A 213 33.98 -28.26 -15.82
N ARG A 214 33.01 -29.17 -15.88
CA ARG A 214 33.26 -30.60 -15.69
C ARG A 214 34.05 -31.10 -16.92
N ARG A 215 35.37 -31.21 -16.76
CA ARG A 215 36.28 -31.74 -17.79
C ARG A 215 36.04 -33.25 -17.89
N ALA A 216 35.51 -33.71 -19.03
CA ALA A 216 35.39 -35.14 -19.33
C ALA A 216 36.79 -35.75 -19.57
N PRO A 217 37.08 -36.98 -19.12
CA PRO A 217 38.37 -37.61 -19.35
C PRO A 217 38.46 -38.09 -20.81
N LYS A 218 39.51 -37.64 -21.50
CA LYS A 218 39.83 -38.03 -22.88
C LYS A 218 40.56 -39.38 -22.83
N GLY A 219 39.81 -40.48 -22.98
CA GLY A 219 40.36 -41.82 -23.14
C GLY A 219 41.17 -41.91 -24.44
N ARG A 220 42.48 -42.10 -24.30
CA ARG A 220 43.46 -42.23 -25.38
C ARG A 220 43.41 -43.67 -25.91
N ARG A 221 43.09 -43.83 -27.20
CA ARG A 221 43.47 -45.03 -27.98
C ARG A 221 45.00 -45.08 -28.09
N LYS A 222 45.61 -46.24 -27.81
CA LYS A 222 46.78 -46.73 -28.54
C LYS A 222 46.74 -48.25 -28.64
N ALA A 223 46.98 -48.71 -29.86
CA ALA A 223 47.17 -50.09 -30.25
C ALA A 223 48.57 -50.58 -29.84
N ALA A 224 48.65 -51.89 -29.61
CA ALA A 224 49.74 -52.76 -30.02
C ALA A 224 49.10 -54.10 -30.41
#